data_AF-A0A069PTM3-F1
#
_entry.id   AF-A0A069PTM3-F1
#
_cell.length_a   1.000
_cell.length_b   1.000
_cell.length_c   1.000
_cell.angle_alpha   90.00
_cell.angle_beta   90.00
_cell.angle_gamma   90.00
#
_symmetry.space_group_name_H-M   'P 1'
#
loop_
_entity.id
_entity.type
_entity.pdbx_description
1 polymer ?
#
loop_
_entity_poly.entity_id
_entity_poly.type
_entity_poly.pdbx_seq_one_letter_code
_entity_poly.pdbx_strand_id
1 'polypeptide(L)'
;MNLKPEVTIGERAETGTTALEPSIGCVAETRGQSLDSIRPRVLTCKALLHDAGNVNLSLHARIRLGFECIYFCCLEVAASTGAPVDTLVHPSFDILDAALPALKLSGSDSVTVDLLLHWSQSGSPFVPAVPVLDVCDLANRSYDATLRCIGFV
;
A
#
# COMPACT_ATOMS: atom_id res chain seq x y z
N MET A 1 -22.72 -55.01 14.51
CA MET A 1 -24.19 -54.92 14.74
C MET A 1 -24.51 -55.44 16.13
N ASN A 2 -24.76 -54.56 17.10
CA ASN A 2 -25.89 -54.67 18.03
C ASN A 2 -26.00 -53.39 18.86
N LEU A 3 -27.22 -53.11 19.31
CA LEU A 3 -27.77 -51.81 19.69
C LEU A 3 -27.41 -51.36 21.13
N LYS A 4 -27.21 -50.03 21.29
CA LYS A 4 -27.73 -49.03 22.29
C LYS A 4 -28.26 -49.52 23.68
N PRO A 5 -28.56 -48.60 24.63
CA PRO A 5 -27.88 -47.36 25.09
C PRO A 5 -27.88 -47.24 26.64
N GLU A 6 -27.21 -46.24 27.23
CA GLU A 6 -27.62 -45.74 28.56
C GLU A 6 -27.42 -44.21 28.64
N VAL A 7 -28.49 -43.55 29.08
CA VAL A 7 -28.64 -42.10 29.30
C VAL A 7 -28.67 -41.89 30.81
N THR A 8 -27.99 -40.88 31.33
CA THR A 8 -28.45 -40.20 32.55
C THR A 8 -28.12 -38.71 32.49
N ILE A 9 -29.15 -37.95 32.84
CA ILE A 9 -29.34 -36.50 32.76
C ILE A 9 -28.79 -35.84 34.03
N GLY A 10 -28.18 -34.66 33.89
CA GLY A 10 -27.81 -33.80 35.01
C GLY A 10 -28.01 -32.33 34.63
N GLU A 11 -29.24 -31.86 34.75
CA GLU A 11 -29.65 -30.47 34.60
C GLU A 11 -29.59 -29.77 35.96
N ARG A 12 -28.93 -28.60 36.03
CA ARG A 12 -29.34 -27.49 36.91
C ARG A 12 -28.66 -26.19 36.49
N ALA A 13 -29.52 -25.22 36.17
CA ALA A 13 -29.19 -23.83 35.93
C ALA A 13 -29.39 -22.99 37.21
N GLU A 14 -29.06 -21.70 37.07
CA GLU A 14 -29.47 -20.53 37.88
C GLU A 14 -28.44 -20.09 38.95
N THR A 15 -27.60 -19.08 38.71
CA THR A 15 -27.76 -17.60 38.59
C THR A 15 -27.55 -16.82 39.90
N GLY A 16 -26.66 -15.83 39.82
CA GLY A 16 -26.47 -14.72 40.77
C GLY A 16 -24.98 -14.44 41.00
N THR A 17 -24.45 -13.23 41.08
CA THR A 17 -24.99 -11.86 40.97
C THR A 17 -23.77 -10.90 41.02
N THR A 18 -23.81 -9.86 40.16
CA THR A 18 -23.11 -8.55 40.23
C THR A 18 -21.58 -8.41 40.33
N ALA A 19 -21.05 -7.77 39.28
CA ALA A 19 -20.25 -6.53 39.24
C ALA A 19 -18.91 -6.44 39.99
N LEU A 20 -17.84 -6.23 39.22
CA LEU A 20 -16.92 -5.08 39.36
C LEU A 20 -15.87 -5.11 38.22
N GLU A 21 -16.04 -4.21 37.24
CA GLU A 21 -14.92 -3.60 36.48
C GLU A 21 -14.00 -2.89 37.49
N PRO A 22 -12.66 -2.93 37.35
CA PRO A 22 -11.96 -2.15 36.32
C PRO A 22 -10.75 -2.91 35.74
N SER A 23 -10.29 -2.65 34.51
CA SER A 23 -9.30 -1.59 34.29
C SER A 23 -9.17 -1.31 32.80
N ILE A 24 -9.71 -0.15 32.41
CA ILE A 24 -9.22 0.65 31.29
C ILE A 24 -7.75 0.96 31.60
N GLY A 25 -6.83 0.45 30.77
CA GLY A 25 -5.41 0.58 31.07
C GLY A 25 -4.46 0.11 29.99
N CYS A 26 -4.78 0.32 28.73
CA CYS A 26 -3.80 0.58 27.69
C CYS A 26 -4.50 1.44 26.64
N VAL A 27 -4.50 2.75 26.89
CA VAL A 27 -4.63 3.73 25.82
C VAL A 27 -3.51 3.38 24.86
N ALA A 28 -3.84 2.74 23.73
CA ALA A 28 -2.98 2.78 22.57
C ALA A 28 -2.87 4.26 22.23
N GLU A 29 -1.81 4.89 22.73
CA GLU A 29 -1.31 6.16 22.24
C GLU A 29 -1.04 5.92 20.75
N THR A 30 -2.06 6.08 19.91
CA THR A 30 -1.90 6.55 18.54
C THR A 30 -1.47 8.01 18.63
N ARG A 31 -0.31 8.21 19.28
CA ARG A 31 0.54 9.36 19.10
C ARG A 31 0.82 9.34 17.62
N GLY A 32 0.23 10.29 16.90
CA GLY A 32 0.43 10.47 15.47
C GLY A 32 1.91 10.27 15.20
N GLN A 33 2.22 9.13 14.58
CA GLN A 33 3.58 8.81 14.20
C GLN A 33 3.96 9.95 13.27
N SER A 34 4.91 10.79 13.70
CA SER A 34 5.39 11.87 12.85
C SER A 34 5.77 11.26 11.51
N LEU A 35 5.27 11.81 10.40
CA LEU A 35 5.62 11.37 9.04
C LEU A 35 7.14 11.25 8.86
N ASP A 36 7.89 12.06 9.61
CA ASP A 36 9.35 12.11 9.66
C ASP A 36 10.02 10.87 10.30
N SER A 37 9.27 10.02 11.01
CA SER A 37 9.82 8.90 11.79
C SER A 37 9.82 7.55 11.05
N ILE A 38 8.97 7.32 10.03
CA ILE A 38 8.65 5.91 9.69
C ILE A 38 8.86 5.48 8.24
N ARG A 39 8.77 6.34 7.21
CA ARG A 39 8.71 5.82 5.81
C ARG A 39 9.44 6.73 4.81
N PRO A 40 10.79 6.63 4.70
CA PRO A 40 11.60 7.55 3.90
C PRO A 40 11.23 7.54 2.40
N ARG A 41 10.69 6.44 1.89
CA ARG A 41 10.25 6.30 0.50
C ARG A 41 9.07 7.24 0.19
N VAL A 42 8.08 7.29 1.09
CA VAL A 42 6.90 8.17 0.98
C VAL A 42 7.27 9.64 1.10
N LEU A 43 8.22 9.99 1.98
CA LEU A 43 8.69 11.38 2.10
C LEU A 43 9.31 11.89 0.79
N THR A 44 9.97 11.01 0.05
CA THR A 44 10.61 11.34 -1.23
C THR A 44 9.58 11.56 -2.35
N CYS A 45 8.41 10.92 -2.29
CA CYS A 45 7.37 11.02 -3.31
C CYS A 45 6.92 12.46 -3.59
N LYS A 46 6.83 13.32 -2.57
CA LYS A 46 6.45 14.73 -2.78
C LYS A 46 7.43 15.49 -3.67
N ALA A 47 8.73 15.29 -3.46
CA ALA A 47 9.76 15.91 -4.28
C ALA A 47 9.72 15.36 -5.72
N LEU A 48 9.55 14.04 -5.87
CA LEU A 48 9.43 13.40 -7.18
C LEU A 48 8.21 13.93 -7.96
N LEU A 49 7.05 14.09 -7.31
CA LEU A 49 5.84 14.64 -7.92
C LEU A 49 6.03 16.09 -8.35
N HIS A 50 6.64 16.91 -7.48
CA HIS A 50 6.96 18.29 -7.81
C HIS A 50 7.84 18.37 -9.07
N ASP A 51 8.90 17.57 -9.12
CA ASP A 51 9.83 17.59 -10.25
C ASP A 51 9.22 16.96 -11.51
N ALA A 52 8.37 15.93 -11.38
CA ALA A 52 7.59 15.39 -12.51
C ALA A 52 6.64 16.45 -13.12
N GLY A 53 6.14 17.38 -12.30
CA GLY A 53 5.37 18.55 -12.74
C GLY A 53 6.22 19.64 -13.43
N ASN A 54 7.54 19.64 -13.26
CA ASN A 54 8.42 20.70 -13.73
C ASN A 54 8.58 20.66 -15.27
N VAL A 55 7.95 21.61 -15.95
CA VAL A 55 7.98 21.73 -17.43
C VAL A 55 9.36 22.00 -18.01
N ASN A 56 10.34 22.41 -17.19
CA ASN A 56 11.72 22.62 -17.63
C ASN A 56 12.51 21.31 -17.75
N LEU A 57 11.99 20.21 -17.21
CA LEU A 57 12.57 18.88 -17.39
C LEU A 57 12.08 18.23 -18.69
N SER A 58 12.91 17.35 -19.25
CA SER A 58 12.53 16.59 -20.43
C SER A 58 11.33 15.69 -20.14
N LEU A 59 10.53 15.39 -21.17
CA LEU A 59 9.38 14.51 -21.06
C LEU A 59 9.75 13.15 -20.46
N HIS A 60 10.89 12.59 -20.89
CA HIS A 60 11.42 11.34 -20.37
C HIS A 60 11.72 11.43 -18.86
N ALA A 61 12.40 12.49 -18.41
CA ALA A 61 12.74 12.67 -17.00
C ALA A 61 11.46 12.80 -16.15
N ARG A 62 10.48 13.57 -16.61
CA ARG A 62 9.21 13.76 -15.92
C ARG A 62 8.42 12.46 -15.77
N ILE A 63 8.32 11.66 -16.84
CA ILE A 63 7.68 10.34 -16.80
C ILE A 63 8.43 9.40 -15.85
N ARG A 64 9.78 9.40 -15.90
CA ARG A 64 10.62 8.63 -14.97
C ARG A 64 10.34 8.99 -13.51
N LEU A 65 10.28 10.27 -13.18
CA LEU A 65 10.02 10.75 -11.82
C LEU A 65 8.61 10.39 -11.34
N GLY A 66 7.61 10.55 -12.21
CA GLY A 66 6.24 10.13 -11.90
C GLY A 66 6.13 8.62 -11.65
N PHE A 67 6.76 7.81 -12.51
CA PHE A 67 6.82 6.36 -12.30
C PHE A 67 7.58 5.97 -11.03
N GLU A 68 8.72 6.60 -10.74
CA GLU A 68 9.49 6.34 -9.52
C GLU A 68 8.65 6.62 -8.27
N CYS A 69 7.87 7.71 -8.27
CA CYS A 69 6.91 8.00 -7.20
C CYS A 69 5.86 6.88 -7.04
N ILE A 70 5.25 6.43 -8.13
CA ILE A 70 4.28 5.31 -8.11
C ILE A 70 4.94 4.05 -7.55
N TYR A 71 6.17 3.76 -7.96
CA TYR A 71 6.87 2.57 -7.52
C TYR A 71 7.26 2.62 -6.04
N PHE A 72 7.69 3.78 -5.53
CA PHE A 72 7.95 3.98 -4.09
C PHE A 72 6.68 3.83 -3.25
N CYS A 73 5.54 4.29 -3.75
CA CYS A 73 4.24 4.03 -3.15
C CYS A 73 3.95 2.53 -3.06
N CYS A 74 4.19 1.79 -4.16
CA CYS A 74 4.00 0.34 -4.19
C CYS A 74 4.95 -0.40 -3.23
N LEU A 75 6.22 -0.01 -3.18
CA LEU A 75 7.20 -0.57 -2.23
C LEU A 75 6.72 -0.40 -0.78
N GLU A 76 6.20 0.78 -0.45
CA GLU A 76 5.75 1.03 0.92
C GLU A 76 4.53 0.20 1.29
N VAL A 77 3.59 0.06 0.37
CA VAL A 77 2.42 -0.79 0.57
C VAL A 77 2.82 -2.26 0.66
N ALA A 78 3.69 -2.76 -0.22
CA ALA A 78 4.20 -4.12 -0.16
C ALA A 78 4.99 -4.39 1.13
N ALA A 79 5.82 -3.45 1.58
CA ALA A 79 6.50 -3.56 2.87
C ALA A 79 5.51 -3.59 4.04
N SER A 80 4.43 -2.81 3.97
CA SER A 80 3.38 -2.81 5.00
C SER A 80 2.61 -4.13 5.10
N THR A 81 2.54 -4.90 4.02
CA THR A 81 1.92 -6.23 3.97
C THR A 81 2.91 -7.37 4.30
N GLY A 82 4.16 -7.04 4.62
CA GLY A 82 5.20 -8.01 4.99
C GLY A 82 6.00 -8.59 3.82
N ALA A 83 5.89 -8.02 2.62
CA ALA A 83 6.69 -8.44 1.49
C ALA A 83 8.17 -8.04 1.67
N PRO A 84 9.14 -8.91 1.32
CA PRO A 84 10.56 -8.57 1.37
C PRO A 84 10.93 -7.61 0.23
N VAL A 85 11.07 -6.32 0.53
CA VAL A 85 11.31 -5.27 -0.47
C VAL A 85 12.79 -4.98 -0.74
N ASP A 86 13.69 -5.34 0.17
CA ASP A 86 15.10 -4.92 0.11
C ASP A 86 15.99 -5.83 -0.75
N THR A 87 15.49 -7.00 -1.17
CA THR A 87 16.24 -7.98 -1.94
C THR A 87 15.87 -8.00 -3.43
N LEU A 88 14.93 -7.16 -3.86
CA LEU A 88 14.38 -7.19 -5.20
C LEU A 88 15.08 -6.22 -6.14
N VAL A 89 15.18 -6.60 -7.41
CA VAL A 89 15.72 -5.74 -8.47
C VAL A 89 14.73 -4.59 -8.71
N HIS A 90 15.22 -3.35 -8.58
CA HIS A 90 14.42 -2.16 -8.86
C HIS A 90 14.39 -1.85 -10.36
N PRO A 91 13.21 -1.64 -10.98
CA PRO A 91 11.86 -1.90 -10.47
C PRO A 91 11.42 -3.35 -10.75
N SER A 92 10.65 -3.96 -9.82
CA SER A 92 10.16 -5.35 -9.87
C SER A 92 8.65 -5.45 -10.06
N PHE A 93 8.22 -6.41 -10.89
CA PHE A 93 6.79 -6.78 -11.08
C PHE A 93 6.17 -7.33 -9.80
N ASP A 94 6.91 -8.10 -8.99
CA ASP A 94 6.37 -8.73 -7.78
C ASP A 94 5.90 -7.69 -6.76
N ILE A 95 6.57 -6.54 -6.71
CA ILE A 95 6.17 -5.41 -5.87
C ILE A 95 4.84 -4.82 -6.34
N LEU A 96 4.66 -4.65 -7.65
CA LEU A 96 3.41 -4.14 -8.18
C LEU A 96 2.26 -5.12 -7.96
N ASP A 97 2.48 -6.41 -8.22
CA ASP A 97 1.46 -7.45 -8.03
C ASP A 97 1.00 -7.52 -6.56
N ALA A 98 1.93 -7.37 -5.62
CA ALA A 98 1.61 -7.31 -4.20
C ALA A 98 0.89 -6.01 -3.77
N ALA A 99 1.25 -4.87 -4.36
CA ALA A 99 0.80 -3.55 -3.89
C ALA A 99 -0.47 -3.03 -4.59
N LEU A 100 -0.63 -3.26 -5.89
CA LEU A 100 -1.74 -2.73 -6.68
C LEU A 100 -3.12 -3.13 -6.14
N PRO A 101 -3.35 -4.39 -5.68
CA PRO A 101 -4.62 -4.78 -5.07
C PRO A 101 -4.94 -3.98 -3.79
N ALA A 102 -3.91 -3.67 -3.00
CA ALA A 102 -4.07 -2.91 -1.76
C ALA A 102 -4.30 -1.42 -2.02
N LEU A 103 -3.68 -0.85 -3.06
CA LEU A 103 -3.89 0.54 -3.49
C LEU A 103 -5.28 0.79 -4.11
N LYS A 104 -5.99 -0.27 -4.53
CA LYS A 104 -7.32 -0.18 -5.16
C LYS A 104 -7.36 0.78 -6.36
N LEU A 105 -6.29 0.78 -7.15
CA LEU A 105 -6.24 1.56 -8.38
C LEU A 105 -7.26 1.03 -9.40
N SER A 106 -7.69 1.90 -10.31
CA SER A 106 -8.60 1.48 -11.40
C SER A 106 -7.90 0.51 -12.35
N GLY A 107 -8.66 -0.30 -13.10
CA GLY A 107 -8.07 -1.23 -14.07
C GLY A 107 -7.19 -0.52 -15.12
N SER A 108 -7.59 0.68 -15.55
CA SER A 108 -6.80 1.52 -16.46
C SER A 108 -5.51 2.04 -15.81
N ASP A 109 -5.55 2.36 -14.52
CA ASP A 109 -4.37 2.79 -13.78
C ASP A 109 -3.38 1.63 -13.67
N SER A 110 -3.82 0.43 -13.30
CA SER A 110 -2.95 -0.76 -13.23
C SER A 110 -2.27 -1.05 -14.57
N VAL A 111 -3.01 -1.01 -15.68
CA VAL A 111 -2.44 -1.17 -17.03
C VAL A 111 -1.41 -0.09 -17.35
N THR A 112 -1.63 1.14 -16.90
CA THR A 112 -0.68 2.24 -17.07
C THR A 112 0.60 1.99 -16.26
N VAL A 113 0.49 1.51 -15.02
CA VAL A 113 1.66 1.16 -14.21
C VAL A 113 2.46 0.04 -14.85
N ASP A 114 1.81 -1.01 -15.37
CA ASP A 114 2.49 -2.11 -16.06
C ASP A 114 3.25 -1.63 -17.31
N LEU A 115 2.63 -0.75 -18.10
CA LEU A 115 3.27 -0.14 -19.27
C LEU A 115 4.49 0.69 -18.88
N LEU A 116 4.39 1.48 -17.80
CA LEU A 116 5.50 2.27 -17.28
C LEU A 116 6.63 1.38 -16.74
N LEU A 117 6.29 0.27 -16.07
CA LEU A 117 7.28 -0.69 -15.58
C LEU A 117 8.02 -1.34 -16.75
N HIS A 118 7.30 -1.86 -17.74
CA HIS A 118 7.92 -2.46 -18.92
C HIS A 118 8.83 -1.47 -19.65
N TRP A 119 8.37 -0.23 -19.83
CA TRP A 119 9.17 0.84 -20.40
C TRP A 119 10.44 1.10 -19.58
N SER A 120 10.32 1.22 -18.25
CA SER A 120 11.45 1.53 -17.37
C SER A 120 12.55 0.46 -17.39
N GLN A 121 12.17 -0.81 -17.54
CA GLN A 121 13.08 -1.96 -17.61
C GLN A 121 13.68 -2.15 -19.01
N SER A 122 12.96 -1.77 -20.07
CA SER A 122 13.43 -1.91 -21.45
C SER A 122 14.67 -1.06 -21.77
N GLY A 123 14.94 -0.02 -20.98
CA GLY A 123 15.99 0.96 -21.27
C GLY A 123 15.72 1.77 -22.55
N SER A 124 14.48 1.76 -23.05
CA SER A 124 14.08 2.48 -24.27
C SER A 124 14.31 3.98 -24.14
N PRO A 125 14.96 4.64 -25.12
CA PRO A 125 15.07 6.10 -25.15
C PRO A 125 13.75 6.78 -25.53
N PHE A 126 12.80 6.03 -26.09
CA PHE A 126 11.48 6.54 -26.46
C PHE A 126 10.53 6.46 -25.27
N VAL A 127 9.80 7.54 -25.04
CA VAL A 127 8.79 7.63 -23.99
C VAL A 127 7.59 6.72 -24.30
N PRO A 128 6.90 6.18 -23.29
CA PRO A 128 5.71 5.37 -23.50
C PRO A 128 4.59 6.24 -24.07
N ALA A 129 3.63 5.61 -24.74
CA ALA A 129 2.45 6.28 -25.30
C ALA A 129 1.42 6.66 -24.21
N VAL A 130 1.89 7.28 -23.12
CA VAL A 130 1.10 7.76 -21.99
C VAL A 130 1.39 9.25 -21.82
N PRO A 131 0.36 10.11 -21.77
CA PRO A 131 0.55 11.52 -21.46
C PRO A 131 1.23 11.71 -20.10
N VAL A 132 2.23 12.59 -20.03
CA VAL A 132 2.92 12.89 -18.76
C VAL A 132 1.97 13.40 -17.68
N LEU A 133 0.90 14.10 -18.07
CA LEU A 133 -0.13 14.55 -17.15
C LEU A 133 -0.82 13.36 -16.48
N ASP A 134 -1.20 12.36 -17.26
CA ASP A 134 -1.84 11.14 -16.74
C ASP A 134 -0.90 10.37 -15.80
N VAL A 135 0.40 10.34 -16.10
CA VAL A 135 1.42 9.76 -15.20
C VAL A 135 1.50 10.54 -13.89
N CYS A 136 1.53 11.86 -13.93
CA CYS A 136 1.55 12.71 -12.73
C CYS A 136 0.27 12.55 -11.90
N ASP A 137 -0.90 12.50 -12.55
CA ASP A 137 -2.18 12.32 -11.87
C ASP A 137 -2.28 10.93 -11.22
N LEU A 138 -1.80 9.89 -11.91
CA LEU A 138 -1.70 8.54 -11.36
C LEU A 138 -0.74 8.48 -10.18
N ALA A 139 0.40 9.16 -10.26
CA ALA A 139 1.36 9.25 -9.16
C ALA A 139 0.76 9.94 -7.93
N ASN A 140 0.00 11.03 -8.11
CA ASN A 140 -0.74 11.68 -7.03
C ASN A 140 -1.79 10.74 -6.42
N ARG A 141 -2.61 10.06 -7.24
CA ARG A 141 -3.61 9.08 -6.76
C ARG A 141 -2.95 7.94 -5.97
N SER A 142 -1.81 7.44 -6.45
CA SER A 142 -1.05 6.36 -5.79
C SER A 142 -0.47 6.82 -4.45
N TYR A 143 0.03 8.06 -4.39
CA TYR A 143 0.52 8.66 -3.16
C TYR A 143 -0.59 8.81 -2.12
N ASP A 144 -1.74 9.38 -2.50
CA ASP A 144 -2.90 9.53 -1.61
C ASP A 144 -3.42 8.16 -1.14
N ALA A 145 -3.52 7.19 -2.05
CA ALA A 145 -3.92 5.82 -1.72
C ALA A 145 -2.94 5.17 -0.74
N THR A 146 -1.63 5.35 -0.94
CA THR A 146 -0.60 4.85 -0.02
C THR A 146 -0.82 5.41 1.37
N LEU A 147 -0.92 6.73 1.52
CA LEU A 147 -1.15 7.37 2.83
C LEU A 147 -2.36 6.79 3.57
N ARG A 148 -3.46 6.50 2.84
CA ARG A 148 -4.64 5.83 3.42
C ARG A 148 -4.35 4.40 3.83
N CYS A 149 -3.65 3.63 2.99
CA CYS A 149 -3.28 2.24 3.27
C CYS A 149 -2.38 2.11 4.51
N ILE A 150 -1.46 3.06 4.71
CA ILE A 150 -0.49 3.02 5.81
C ILE A 150 -0.92 3.80 7.07
N GLY A 151 -2.15 4.33 7.10
CA GLY A 151 -2.76 4.90 8.31
C GLY A 151 -2.42 6.36 8.62
N PHE A 152 -2.10 7.17 7.62
CA PHE A 152 -1.74 8.59 7.76
C PHE A 152 -2.86 9.58 7.37
N VAL A 153 -4.11 9.13 7.28
CA VAL A 153 -5.29 9.93 6.86
C VAL A 153 -6.39 9.88 7.90
#